data_AF-A0AAD4BSF2-F1
#
_entry.id   AF-A0AAD4BSF2-F1
#
_cell.length_a   1.000
_cell.length_b   1.000
_cell.length_c   1.000
_cell.angle_alpha   90.00
_cell.angle_beta   90.00
_cell.angle_gamma   90.00
#
_symmetry.space_group_name_H-M   'P 1'
#
loop_
_entity.id
_entity.type
_entity.pdbx_description
1 polymer ?
#
loop_
_entity_poly.entity_id
_entity_poly.type
_entity_poly.pdbx_seq_one_letter_code
_entity_poly.pdbx_strand_id
1 'polypeptide(L)'
;MSLICLRLLGGQLMLHRKDMVEFLLRNFPASCKIHTFKRLDSYDVKSETGKITLHFFDGTSSVTDVLVGTDGIHSATRGTMYKRLAFSIRDDESRERLFDCNDPVWTGILVYRNLVPATKLMKECPDVELLTSLTLVSHVTDL
;
A
#
# COMPACT_ATOMS: atom_id res chain seq x y z
N MET A 1 22.64 17.92 -9.34
CA MET A 1 21.56 16.95 -9.66
C MET A 1 22.19 15.57 -9.65
N SER A 2 22.26 14.93 -8.49
CA SER A 2 22.97 13.64 -8.35
C SER A 2 22.01 12.50 -8.68
N LEU A 3 22.26 11.84 -9.81
CA LEU A 3 21.59 10.62 -10.21
C LEU A 3 22.06 9.50 -9.26
N ILE A 4 21.26 9.12 -8.27
CA ILE A 4 21.54 7.91 -7.48
C ILE A 4 21.08 6.71 -8.33
N CYS A 5 22.00 6.21 -9.15
CA CYS A 5 21.83 4.96 -9.87
C CYS A 5 22.05 3.81 -8.88
N LEU A 6 20.97 3.20 -8.36
CA LEU A 6 21.05 1.93 -7.65
C LEU A 6 21.34 0.80 -8.66
N ARG A 7 22.61 0.64 -9.05
CA ARG A 7 23.06 -0.58 -9.74
C ARG A 7 23.22 -1.69 -8.71
N LEU A 8 22.23 -2.57 -8.65
CA LEU A 8 22.34 -3.82 -7.90
C LEU A 8 22.85 -4.89 -8.86
N LEU A 9 24.11 -5.30 -8.67
CA LEU A 9 24.65 -6.51 -9.28
C LEU A 9 24.03 -7.71 -8.53
N GLY A 10 22.83 -8.12 -8.94
CA GLY A 10 22.15 -9.33 -8.44
C GLY A 10 22.04 -9.42 -6.90
N GLY A 11 20.97 -8.88 -6.33
CA GLY A 11 20.67 -9.01 -4.90
C GLY A 11 19.29 -8.42 -4.52
N GLN A 12 18.77 -8.82 -3.36
CA GLN A 12 17.53 -8.27 -2.79
C GLN A 12 17.81 -6.92 -2.12
N LEU A 13 17.06 -5.88 -2.50
CA LEU A 13 17.16 -4.56 -1.87
C LEU A 13 16.30 -4.51 -0.62
N MET A 14 16.94 -4.42 0.53
CA MET A 14 16.27 -4.29 1.82
C MET A 14 16.27 -2.81 2.23
N LEU A 15 15.10 -2.16 2.16
CA LEU A 15 14.92 -0.75 2.54
C LEU A 15 13.86 -0.63 3.62
N HIS A 16 14.05 0.33 4.52
CA HIS A 16 12.97 0.75 5.40
C HIS A 16 11.87 1.42 4.56
N ARG A 17 10.60 1.14 4.87
CA ARG A 17 9.45 1.61 4.08
C ARG A 17 9.45 3.13 3.94
N LYS A 18 9.81 3.86 5.00
CA LYS A 18 9.90 5.32 5.00
C LYS A 18 10.87 5.81 3.92
N ASP A 19 12.07 5.23 3.87
CA ASP A 19 13.14 5.66 2.97
C ASP A 19 12.78 5.37 1.52
N MET A 20 12.13 4.22 1.27
CA MET A 20 11.59 3.89 -0.05
C MET A 20 10.56 4.92 -0.52
N VAL A 21 9.58 5.25 0.35
CA VAL A 21 8.54 6.23 0.00
C VAL A 21 9.16 7.61 -0.24
N GLU A 22 10.09 8.04 0.61
CA GLU A 22 10.79 9.32 0.45
C GLU A 22 11.60 9.36 -0.86
N PHE A 23 12.29 8.26 -1.18
CA PHE A 23 12.99 8.12 -2.46
C PHE A 23 12.03 8.26 -3.65
N LEU A 24 10.87 7.60 -3.61
CA LEU A 24 9.86 7.71 -4.68
C LEU A 24 9.31 9.13 -4.81
N LEU A 25 9.03 9.81 -3.69
CA LEU A 25 8.53 11.19 -3.68
C LEU A 25 9.53 12.17 -4.30
N ARG A 26 10.84 12.00 -4.02
CA ARG A 26 11.91 12.84 -4.58
C ARG A 26 12.05 12.69 -6.09
N ASN A 27 11.65 11.56 -6.65
CA ASN A 27 11.74 11.26 -8.08
C ASN A 27 10.38 11.31 -8.79
N PHE A 28 9.35 11.79 -8.10
CA PHE A 28 8.00 11.82 -8.67
C PHE A 28 7.89 12.92 -9.73
N PRO A 29 7.29 12.65 -10.90
CA PRO A 29 7.18 13.66 -11.96
C PRO A 29 6.42 14.90 -11.50
N ALA A 30 6.91 16.09 -11.86
CA ALA A 30 6.25 17.36 -11.53
C ALA A 30 4.86 17.51 -12.19
N SER A 31 4.58 16.75 -13.25
CA SER A 31 3.27 16.67 -13.89
C SER A 31 2.21 15.98 -13.02
N CYS A 32 2.63 15.20 -12.03
CA CYS A 32 1.73 14.48 -11.14
C CYS A 32 1.46 15.30 -9.88
N LYS A 33 0.19 15.70 -9.69
CA LYS A 33 -0.23 16.44 -8.50
C LYS A 33 -0.53 15.47 -7.35
N ILE A 34 0.14 15.68 -6.22
CA ILE A 34 -0.10 14.90 -5.00
C ILE A 34 -1.08 15.67 -4.11
N HIS A 35 -2.17 15.01 -3.72
CA HIS A 35 -3.15 15.55 -2.79
C HIS A 35 -3.08 14.77 -1.47
N THR A 36 -2.43 15.34 -0.46
CA THR A 36 -2.39 14.77 0.89
C THR A 36 -3.68 15.08 1.65
N PHE A 37 -3.95 14.33 2.72
CA PHE A 37 -5.19 14.45 3.53
C PHE A 37 -6.49 14.23 2.73
N LYS A 38 -6.41 13.62 1.54
CA LYS A 38 -7.56 13.17 0.76
C LYS A 38 -7.75 11.68 0.94
N ARG A 39 -8.67 11.30 1.82
CA ARG A 39 -9.10 9.91 1.97
C ARG A 39 -10.37 9.70 1.14
N LEU A 40 -10.31 8.79 0.17
CA LEU A 40 -11.48 8.39 -0.60
C LEU A 40 -12.48 7.70 0.34
N ASP A 41 -13.73 8.11 0.26
CA ASP A 41 -14.86 7.45 0.92
C ASP A 41 -15.57 6.51 -0.07
N SER A 42 -15.94 7.03 -1.23
CA SER A 42 -16.68 6.30 -2.26
C SER A 42 -16.53 6.97 -3.63
N TYR A 43 -17.06 6.36 -4.68
CA TYR A 43 -17.12 6.96 -6.01
C TYR A 43 -18.39 6.58 -6.78
N ASP A 44 -18.78 7.46 -7.70
CA ASP A 44 -19.89 7.25 -8.61
C ASP A 44 -19.46 7.33 -10.07
N VAL A 45 -20.05 6.50 -10.91
CA VAL A 45 -19.84 6.53 -12.37
C VAL A 45 -21.10 7.06 -13.03
N LYS A 46 -20.97 8.16 -13.77
CA LYS A 46 -22.07 8.73 -14.56
C LYS A 46 -22.22 7.94 -15.86
N SER A 47 -23.26 7.12 -15.97
CA SER A 47 -23.49 6.20 -17.10
C SER A 47 -23.46 6.88 -18.47
N GLU A 48 -23.93 8.12 -18.56
CA GLU A 48 -24.00 8.89 -19.82
C GLU A 48 -22.64 9.34 -20.34
N THR A 49 -21.68 9.61 -19.44
CA THR A 49 -20.38 10.22 -19.79
C THR A 49 -19.19 9.31 -19.51
N GLY A 50 -19.40 8.24 -18.74
CA GLY A 50 -18.33 7.39 -18.23
C GLY A 50 -17.45 8.05 -17.15
N LYS A 51 -17.69 9.33 -16.81
CA LYS A 51 -16.89 10.06 -15.82
C LYS A 51 -17.11 9.50 -14.41
N ILE A 52 -16.01 9.45 -13.65
CA ILE A 52 -15.97 8.97 -12.27
C ILE A 52 -15.89 10.17 -11.33
N THR A 53 -16.86 10.31 -10.43
CA THR A 53 -16.85 11.32 -9.36
C THR A 53 -16.37 10.65 -8.08
N LEU A 54 -15.29 11.17 -7.51
CA LEU A 54 -14.68 10.72 -6.26
C LEU A 54 -15.26 11.55 -5.10
N HIS A 55 -15.67 10.89 -4.02
CA HIS A 55 -16.13 11.51 -2.78
C HIS A 55 -15.10 11.28 -1.67
N PHE A 56 -14.70 12.35 -1.00
CA PHE A 56 -13.66 12.29 0.04
C PHE A 56 -14.26 12.58 1.43
N PHE A 57 -13.62 12.05 2.47
CA PHE A 57 -14.05 12.21 3.87
C PHE A 57 -14.08 13.67 4.36
N ASP A 58 -13.36 14.58 3.69
CA ASP A 58 -13.39 16.01 4.00
C ASP A 58 -14.57 16.75 3.36
N GLY A 59 -15.52 16.01 2.76
CA GLY A 59 -16.70 16.55 2.08
C GLY A 59 -16.43 17.07 0.67
N THR A 60 -15.18 17.06 0.20
CA THR A 60 -14.85 17.50 -1.15
C THR A 60 -15.08 16.39 -2.18
N SER A 61 -15.07 16.74 -3.46
CA SER A 61 -15.18 15.79 -4.56
C SER A 61 -14.30 16.17 -5.74
N SER A 62 -13.95 15.20 -6.58
CA SER A 62 -13.16 15.40 -7.80
C SER A 62 -13.66 14.49 -8.92
N VAL A 63 -13.47 14.87 -10.18
CA VAL A 63 -13.87 14.06 -11.34
C VAL A 63 -12.62 13.54 -12.06
N THR A 64 -12.67 12.28 -12.48
CA THR A 64 -11.61 11.64 -13.27
C THR A 64 -12.21 10.74 -14.36
N ASP A 65 -11.40 10.43 -15.37
CA ASP A 65 -11.70 9.44 -16.40
C ASP A 65 -11.37 8.02 -15.96
N VAL A 66 -10.29 7.87 -15.18
CA VAL A 66 -9.79 6.58 -14.70
C VAL A 66 -9.47 6.70 -13.21
N LEU A 67 -9.87 5.70 -12.45
CA LEU A 67 -9.54 5.53 -11.04
C LEU A 67 -8.73 4.24 -10.86
N VAL A 68 -7.56 4.34 -10.22
CA VAL A 68 -6.74 3.18 -9.85
C VAL A 68 -6.75 3.05 -8.32
N GLY A 69 -7.25 1.91 -7.82
CA GLY A 69 -7.34 1.64 -6.38
C GLY A 69 -6.01 1.15 -5.80
N THR A 70 -5.24 2.06 -5.20
CA THR A 70 -3.99 1.75 -4.49
C THR A 70 -4.08 2.10 -3.00
N ASP A 71 -5.23 1.86 -2.39
CA ASP A 71 -5.65 2.26 -1.04
C ASP A 71 -5.57 1.14 0.01
N GLY A 72 -4.86 0.06 -0.31
CA GLY A 72 -4.42 -0.96 0.65
C GLY A 72 -5.48 -1.97 1.07
N ILE A 73 -5.27 -2.59 2.24
CA ILE A 73 -6.08 -3.73 2.69
C ILE A 73 -7.52 -3.34 3.02
N HIS A 74 -7.78 -2.10 3.43
CA HIS A 74 -9.13 -1.55 3.68
C HIS A 74 -9.59 -0.64 2.55
N SER A 75 -9.48 -1.13 1.31
CA SER A 75 -9.72 -0.35 0.09
C SER A 75 -11.17 0.11 -0.05
N ALA A 76 -11.39 1.43 -0.02
CA ALA A 76 -12.69 2.04 -0.35
C ALA A 76 -13.02 1.85 -1.83
N THR A 77 -11.99 1.83 -2.69
CA THR A 77 -12.12 1.56 -4.11
C THR A 77 -12.72 0.16 -4.35
N ARG A 78 -12.12 -0.87 -3.75
CA ARG A 78 -12.58 -2.26 -3.85
C ARG A 78 -13.99 -2.43 -3.28
N GLY A 79 -14.26 -1.84 -2.13
CA GLY A 79 -15.58 -1.90 -1.50
C GLY A 79 -16.67 -1.26 -2.36
N THR A 80 -16.40 -0.09 -2.93
CA THR A 80 -17.35 0.57 -3.84
C THR A 80 -17.56 -0.24 -5.12
N MET A 81 -16.49 -0.81 -5.69
CA MET A 81 -16.56 -1.66 -6.89
C MET A 81 -17.49 -2.87 -6.68
N TYR A 82 -17.28 -3.63 -5.60
CA TYR A 82 -18.10 -4.82 -5.34
C TYR A 82 -19.54 -4.48 -5.00
N LYS A 83 -19.78 -3.42 -4.21
CA LYS A 83 -21.15 -2.92 -3.95
C LYS A 83 -21.88 -2.59 -5.24
N ARG A 84 -21.22 -1.89 -6.18
CA ARG A 84 -21.80 -1.54 -7.49
C ARG A 84 -22.11 -2.78 -8.32
N LEU A 85 -21.21 -3.77 -8.34
CA LEU A 85 -21.44 -5.03 -9.05
C LEU A 85 -22.60 -5.82 -8.44
N ALA A 86 -22.71 -5.85 -7.10
CA ALA A 86 -23.78 -6.51 -6.37
C ALA A 86 -25.17 -5.94 -6.74
N PHE A 87 -25.30 -4.63 -6.98
CA PHE A 87 -26.54 -4.02 -7.45
C PHE A 87 -26.95 -4.42 -8.88
N SER A 88 -26.01 -4.96 -9.68
CA SER A 88 -26.28 -5.42 -11.05
C SER A 88 -26.64 -6.91 -11.14
N ILE A 89 -26.49 -7.66 -10.04
CA ILE A 89 -26.78 -9.10 -9.97
C ILE A 89 -28.17 -9.33 -9.40
N ARG A 90 -28.93 -10.24 -10.03
CA ARG A 90 -30.28 -10.65 -9.57
C ARG A 90 -30.27 -11.83 -8.61
N ASP A 91 -29.24 -12.67 -8.71
CA ASP A 91 -29.08 -13.86 -7.86
C ASP A 91 -28.59 -13.46 -6.45
N ASP A 92 -29.36 -13.84 -5.44
CA ASP A 92 -29.12 -13.44 -4.05
C ASP A 92 -27.82 -14.02 -3.50
N GLU A 93 -27.52 -15.29 -3.80
CA GLU A 93 -26.29 -15.96 -3.33
C GLU A 93 -25.04 -15.28 -3.90
N SER A 94 -25.04 -15.00 -5.21
CA SER A 94 -23.94 -14.30 -5.86
C SER A 94 -23.81 -12.86 -5.39
N ARG A 95 -24.92 -12.20 -5.06
CA ARG A 95 -24.92 -10.85 -4.50
C ARG A 95 -24.29 -10.82 -3.11
N GLU A 96 -24.61 -11.79 -2.24
CA GLU A 96 -24.04 -11.92 -0.90
C GLU A 96 -22.52 -12.13 -0.96
N ARG A 97 -22.06 -13.06 -1.81
CA ARG A 97 -20.62 -13.32 -2.01
C ARG A 97 -19.80 -12.08 -2.38
N LEU A 98 -20.38 -11.14 -3.11
CA LEU A 98 -19.69 -9.90 -3.49
C LEU A 98 -19.50 -8.95 -2.31
N PHE A 99 -20.44 -8.93 -1.36
CA PHE A 99 -20.28 -8.14 -0.14
C PHE A 99 -19.12 -8.67 0.71
N ASP A 100 -18.92 -9.98 0.75
CA ASP A 100 -17.81 -10.62 1.47
C ASP A 100 -16.43 -10.34 0.85
N CYS A 101 -16.36 -10.00 -0.43
CA CYS A 101 -15.09 -9.76 -1.13
C CYS A 101 -14.36 -8.47 -0.70
N ASN A 102 -15.00 -7.61 0.08
CA ASN A 102 -14.37 -6.37 0.53
C ASN A 102 -13.43 -6.57 1.73
N ASP A 103 -13.84 -7.40 2.68
CA ASP A 103 -13.26 -7.39 4.01
C ASP A 103 -12.05 -8.33 4.13
N PRO A 104 -10.95 -7.88 4.75
CA PRO A 104 -9.80 -8.74 4.94
C PRO A 104 -10.10 -9.85 5.94
N VAL A 105 -9.63 -11.06 5.63
CA VAL A 105 -9.79 -12.23 6.48
C VAL A 105 -8.53 -12.44 7.32
N TRP A 106 -8.72 -12.65 8.62
CA TRP A 106 -7.61 -12.99 9.51
C TRP A 106 -7.08 -14.39 9.20
N THR A 107 -5.77 -14.51 9.03
CA THR A 107 -5.11 -15.76 8.66
C THR A 107 -4.88 -16.73 9.84
N GLY A 108 -5.18 -16.32 11.07
CA GLY A 108 -4.82 -17.09 12.27
C GLY A 108 -3.35 -16.95 12.69
N ILE A 109 -2.53 -16.20 11.93
CA ILE A 109 -1.09 -16.08 12.15
C ILE A 109 -0.75 -14.71 12.70
N LEU A 110 0.14 -14.68 13.71
CA LEU A 110 0.74 -13.47 14.25
C LEU A 110 2.27 -13.56 14.08
N VAL A 111 2.88 -12.45 13.66
CA VAL A 111 4.33 -12.35 13.49
C VAL A 111 4.87 -11.29 14.43
N TYR A 112 5.71 -11.69 15.37
CA TYR A 112 6.44 -10.76 16.23
C TYR A 112 7.66 -10.22 15.49
N ARG A 113 7.82 -8.91 15.47
CA ARG A 113 8.96 -8.24 14.81
C ARG A 113 9.66 -7.35 15.81
N ASN A 114 10.98 -7.48 15.90
CA ASN A 114 11.82 -6.63 16.73
C ASN A 114 13.21 -6.50 16.10
N LEU A 115 13.96 -5.49 16.51
CA LEU A 115 15.37 -5.33 16.19
C LEU A 115 16.20 -5.91 17.34
N VAL A 116 17.26 -6.64 16.98
CA VAL A 116 18.24 -7.16 17.93
C VAL A 116 19.60 -6.57 17.58
N PRO A 117 20.32 -5.93 18.51
CA PRO A 117 21.67 -5.47 18.25
C PRO A 117 22.55 -6.62 17.76
N ALA A 118 23.27 -6.42 16.66
CA ALA A 118 24.11 -7.46 16.06
C ALA A 118 25.13 -8.02 17.06
N THR A 119 25.71 -7.15 17.90
CA THR A 119 26.66 -7.53 18.96
C THR A 119 26.06 -8.49 19.99
N LYS A 120 24.79 -8.25 20.36
CA LYS A 120 24.05 -9.15 21.26
C LYS A 120 23.77 -10.48 20.57
N LEU A 121 23.35 -10.44 19.30
CA LEU A 121 23.08 -11.65 18.52
C LEU A 121 24.32 -12.54 18.37
N MET A 122 25.48 -11.95 18.05
CA MET A 122 26.75 -12.68 17.93
C MET A 122 27.18 -13.35 19.23
N LYS A 123 26.94 -12.69 20.37
CA LYS A 123 27.31 -13.22 21.68
C LYS A 123 26.45 -14.43 22.06
N GLU A 124 25.14 -14.34 21.84
CA GLU A 124 24.19 -15.38 22.26
C GLU A 124 24.06 -16.52 21.24
N CYS A 125 24.31 -16.24 19.95
CA CYS A 125 24.29 -17.21 18.84
C CYS A 125 25.52 -17.01 17.93
N PRO A 126 26.70 -17.56 18.29
CA PRO A 126 27.93 -17.36 17.52
C PRO A 126 27.95 -18.03 16.14
N ASP A 127 27.16 -19.09 15.94
CA ASP A 127 27.11 -19.85 14.67
C ASP A 127 26.08 -19.30 13.65
N VAL A 128 25.52 -18.12 13.90
CA VAL A 128 24.53 -17.51 12.99
C VAL A 128 25.21 -16.92 11.75
N GLU A 129 25.02 -17.57 10.59
CA GLU A 129 25.49 -17.10 9.27
C GLU A 129 24.78 -15.82 8.76
N LEU A 130 23.83 -15.26 9.52
CA LEU A 130 23.03 -14.11 9.08
C LEU A 130 23.80 -12.78 9.02
N LEU A 131 25.05 -12.72 9.50
CA LEU A 131 25.87 -11.51 9.45
C LEU A 131 26.82 -11.47 8.25
N THR A 132 26.98 -12.56 7.51
CA THR A 132 27.79 -12.62 6.29
C THR A 132 26.97 -12.42 5.01
N SER A 133 25.63 -12.52 5.11
CA SER A 133 24.68 -12.15 4.05
C SER A 133 23.92 -10.87 4.43
N LEU A 134 23.50 -10.11 3.42
CA LEU A 134 22.95 -8.75 3.53
C LEU A 134 21.66 -8.72 4.39
N THR A 135 21.81 -8.63 5.70
CA THR A 135 20.70 -8.53 6.66
C THR A 135 20.42 -7.07 6.97
N LEU A 136 19.14 -6.68 6.93
CA LEU A 136 18.68 -5.32 7.19
C LEU A 136 19.10 -4.85 8.59
N VAL A 137 20.12 -3.99 8.66
CA VAL A 137 20.40 -3.13 9.81
C VAL A 137 19.58 -1.86 9.60
N SER A 138 18.36 -1.80 10.15
CA SER A 138 17.65 -0.52 10.22
C SER A 138 18.25 0.30 11.35
N HIS A 139 19.02 1.33 10.99
CA HIS A 139 19.43 2.37 11.93
C HIS A 139 18.17 3.12 12.36
N VAL A 140 17.81 3.03 13.64
CA VAL A 140 16.85 3.98 14.24
C VAL A 140 17.65 5.25 14.48
N THR A 141 17.35 6.33 13.77
CA THR A 141 17.81 7.65 14.21
C THR A 141 16.88 8.08 15.34
N ASP A 142 17.44 8.30 16.52
CA ASP A 142 16.70 8.87 17.65
C ASP A 142 16.01 10.17 17.21
N LEU A 143 14.74 10.31 17.59
CA LEU A 143 13.96 11.55 17.48
C LEU A 143 14.38 12.52 18.58
#